data_AF-A0A2V9KN11-F1
#
_entry.id   AF-A0A2V9KN11-F1
#
_cell.length_a   1.000
_cell.length_b   1.000
_cell.length_c   1.000
_cell.angle_alpha   90.00
_cell.angle_beta   90.00
_cell.angle_gamma   90.00
#
_symmetry.space_group_name_H-M   'P 1'
#
loop_
_entity.id
_entity.type
_entity.pdbx_description
1 polymer ?
#
loop_
_entity_poly.entity_id
_entity_poly.type
_entity_poly.pdbx_seq_one_letter_code
_entity_poly.pdbx_strand_id
1 'polypeptide(L)'
;MQTNILSTVARLSDRHLLDEVKRLAARERDVTVELIAHLAEVEERGLHHAEGFDSMFLYCRQVLLLSEHAAYGRIEAARAARKFPIILEMLAEGSLNLTTVGLVGRHLTRDNYREVLAAAKAR
;
A
#
# COMPACT_ATOMS: atom_id res chain seq x y z
N MET A 1 23.94 10.89 -9.71
CA MET A 1 23.05 10.10 -10.59
C MET A 1 21.64 10.68 -10.71
N GLN A 2 21.13 11.50 -9.78
CA GLN A 2 19.76 12.05 -9.82
C GLN A 2 19.53 13.21 -10.82
N THR A 3 20.56 13.98 -11.19
CA THR A 3 20.41 15.17 -12.05
C THR A 3 19.99 14.87 -13.49
N ASN A 4 20.14 13.62 -13.95
CA ASN A 4 19.82 13.20 -15.33
C ASN A 4 18.32 12.87 -15.52
N ILE A 5 17.58 12.62 -14.43
CA ILE A 5 16.15 12.28 -14.55
C ILE A 5 15.33 13.52 -14.90
N LEU A 6 15.53 14.64 -14.17
CA LEU A 6 14.77 15.86 -14.39
C LEU A 6 14.97 16.45 -15.80
N SER A 7 16.21 16.41 -16.31
CA SER A 7 16.50 16.86 -17.69
C SER A 7 15.92 15.92 -18.76
N THR A 8 15.71 14.65 -18.45
CA THR A 8 15.06 13.70 -19.36
C THR A 8 13.54 13.90 -19.38
N VAL A 9 12.93 14.07 -18.21
CA VAL A 9 11.49 14.34 -18.09
C VAL A 9 11.12 15.70 -18.71
N ALA A 10 11.97 16.72 -18.56
CA ALA A 10 11.77 18.04 -19.14
C ALA A 10 11.78 18.07 -20.69
N ARG A 11 12.25 17.00 -21.34
CA ARG A 11 12.25 16.87 -22.81
C ARG A 11 11.00 16.17 -23.36
N LEU A 12 10.10 15.69 -22.50
CA LEU A 12 8.85 15.07 -22.93
C LEU A 12 7.87 16.15 -23.42
N SER A 13 7.06 15.82 -24.43
CA SER A 13 5.88 16.63 -24.76
C SER A 13 4.85 16.55 -23.63
N ASP A 14 4.01 17.58 -23.48
CA ASP A 14 2.98 17.65 -22.43
C ASP A 14 2.10 16.40 -22.39
N ARG A 15 1.64 15.92 -23.56
CA ARG A 15 0.81 14.72 -23.65
C ARG A 15 1.55 13.48 -23.17
N HIS A 16 2.80 13.29 -23.60
CA HIS A 16 3.61 12.16 -23.17
C HIS A 16 3.92 12.23 -21.67
N LEU A 17 4.20 13.42 -21.14
CA LEU A 17 4.40 13.61 -19.70
C LEU A 17 3.16 13.22 -18.90
N LEU A 18 1.97 13.67 -19.32
CA LEU A 18 0.71 13.33 -18.65
C LEU A 18 0.39 11.83 -18.71
N ASP A 19 0.64 11.19 -19.85
CA ASP A 19 0.43 9.74 -20.00
C ASP A 19 1.43 8.94 -19.14
N GLU A 20 2.68 9.40 -19.08
CA GLU A 20 3.72 8.76 -18.27
C GLU A 20 3.45 8.91 -16.77
N VAL A 21 2.98 10.07 -16.31
CA VAL A 21 2.58 10.27 -14.90
C VAL A 21 1.45 9.31 -14.51
N LYS A 22 0.42 9.13 -15.37
CA LYS A 22 -0.67 8.18 -15.11
C LYS A 22 -0.15 6.74 -15.03
N ARG A 23 0.75 6.37 -15.94
CA ARG A 23 1.38 5.04 -15.97
C ARG A 23 2.20 4.78 -14.69
N LEU A 24 3.01 5.76 -14.28
CA LEU A 24 3.81 5.68 -13.06
C LEU A 24 2.93 5.61 -11.81
N ALA A 25 1.84 6.39 -11.74
CA ALA A 25 0.89 6.34 -10.63
C ALA A 25 0.16 4.99 -10.52
N ALA A 26 -0.18 4.35 -11.65
CA ALA A 26 -0.73 2.99 -11.64
C ALA A 26 0.31 1.98 -11.13
N ARG A 27 1.54 2.04 -11.66
CA ARG A 27 2.63 1.16 -11.23
C ARG A 27 3.00 1.35 -9.75
N GLU A 28 2.98 2.58 -9.25
CA GLU A 28 3.21 2.88 -7.83
C GLU A 28 2.15 2.22 -6.94
N ARG A 29 0.88 2.22 -7.36
CA ARG A 29 -0.19 1.48 -6.69
C ARG A 29 0.07 -0.03 -6.71
N ASP A 30 0.39 -0.60 -7.87
CA ASP A 30 0.66 -2.04 -7.99
C ASP A 30 1.79 -2.50 -7.06
N VAL A 31 2.92 -1.77 -7.07
CA VAL A 31 4.06 -2.03 -6.18
C VAL A 31 3.65 -1.88 -4.70
N THR A 32 2.79 -0.91 -4.39
CA THR A 32 2.28 -0.76 -3.02
C THR A 32 1.42 -1.95 -2.60
N VAL A 33 0.58 -2.47 -3.49
CA VAL A 33 -0.25 -3.67 -3.23
C VAL A 33 0.63 -4.90 -3.01
N GLU A 34 1.64 -5.10 -3.87
CA GLU A 34 2.63 -6.17 -3.68
C GLU A 34 3.33 -6.05 -2.32
N LEU A 35 3.80 -4.85 -1.96
CA LEU A 35 4.44 -4.61 -0.66
C LEU A 35 3.51 -4.96 0.51
N ILE A 36 2.23 -4.59 0.44
CA ILE A 36 1.24 -4.92 1.48
C ILE A 36 1.07 -6.43 1.64
N ALA A 37 0.99 -7.17 0.53
CA ALA A 37 0.87 -8.63 0.56
C ALA A 37 2.11 -9.27 1.20
N HIS A 38 3.31 -8.80 0.86
CA HIS A 38 4.55 -9.29 1.47
C HIS A 38 4.65 -8.93 2.96
N LEU A 39 4.25 -7.72 3.37
CA LEU A 39 4.21 -7.33 4.77
C LEU A 39 3.23 -8.18 5.58
N ALA A 40 2.12 -8.59 4.98
CA ALA A 40 1.17 -9.51 5.62
C ALA A 40 1.82 -10.86 5.93
N GLU A 41 2.61 -11.39 5.00
CA GLU A 41 3.34 -12.65 5.18
C GLU A 41 4.52 -12.53 6.15
N VAL A 42 5.25 -11.40 6.12
CA VAL A 42 6.33 -11.09 7.07
C VAL A 42 5.80 -11.06 8.51
N GLU A 43 4.63 -10.46 8.72
CA GLU A 43 3.99 -10.45 10.04
C GLU A 43 3.51 -11.85 10.44
N GLU A 44 2.85 -12.58 9.54
CA GLU A 44 2.31 -13.92 9.81
C GLU A 44 3.42 -14.92 10.19
N ARG A 45 4.55 -14.88 9.50
CA ARG A 45 5.73 -15.72 9.81
C ARG A 45 6.56 -15.20 10.98
N GLY A 46 6.24 -14.02 11.53
CA GLY A 46 7.04 -13.40 12.58
C GLY A 46 8.45 -13.03 12.15
N LEU A 47 8.71 -12.78 10.86
CA LEU A 47 10.07 -12.54 10.36
C LEU A 47 10.69 -11.25 10.90
N HIS A 48 9.88 -10.26 11.25
CA HIS A 48 10.37 -9.06 11.95
C HIS A 48 11.01 -9.40 13.30
N HIS A 49 10.50 -10.40 14.01
CA HIS A 49 11.13 -10.89 15.24
C HIS A 49 12.40 -11.68 14.96
N ALA A 50 12.43 -12.50 13.91
CA ALA A 50 13.63 -13.21 13.48
C ALA A 50 14.78 -12.24 13.10
N GLU A 51 14.43 -11.07 12.58
CA GLU A 51 15.34 -9.96 12.27
C GLU A 51 15.68 -9.08 13.50
N GLY A 52 15.17 -9.42 14.70
CA GLY A 52 15.52 -8.76 15.96
C GLY A 52 14.67 -7.56 16.35
N PHE A 53 13.48 -7.39 15.77
CA PHE A 53 12.58 -6.27 16.08
C PHE A 53 11.42 -6.70 16.98
N ASP A 54 11.09 -5.88 17.98
CA ASP A 54 9.99 -6.14 18.91
C ASP A 54 8.58 -5.94 18.30
N SER A 55 8.50 -5.35 17.11
CA SER A 55 7.24 -5.18 16.39
C SER A 55 7.42 -4.92 14.89
N MET A 56 6.39 -5.22 14.11
CA MET A 56 6.30 -4.81 12.71
C MET A 56 6.46 -3.29 12.52
N PHE A 57 6.01 -2.49 13.48
CA PHE A 57 6.15 -1.03 13.41
C PHE A 57 7.62 -0.62 13.43
N LEU A 58 8.42 -1.15 14.37
CA LEU A 58 9.85 -0.86 14.44
C LEU A 58 10.59 -1.37 13.20
N TYR A 59 10.27 -2.57 12.71
CA TYR A 59 10.82 -3.11 11.47
C TYR A 59 10.55 -2.17 10.28
N CYS A 60 9.30 -1.74 10.09
CA CYS A 60 8.92 -0.79 9.03
C CYS A 60 9.62 0.57 9.17
N ARG A 61 9.82 1.07 10.41
CA ARG A 61 10.49 2.37 10.64
C ARG A 61 11.99 2.31 10.41
N GLN A 62 12.65 1.25 10.88
CA GLN A 62 14.11 1.18 10.96
C GLN A 62 14.73 0.48 9.75
N VAL A 63 14.08 -0.56 9.21
CA VAL A 63 14.57 -1.32 8.04
C VAL A 63 14.03 -0.72 6.75
N LEU A 64 12.72 -0.51 6.68
CA LEU A 64 12.07 -0.01 5.45
C LEU A 64 12.04 1.51 5.36
N LEU A 65 12.51 2.21 6.40
CA LEU A 65 12.61 3.68 6.47
C LEU A 65 11.29 4.42 6.21
N LEU A 66 10.15 3.76 6.42
CA LEU A 66 8.81 4.34 6.21
C LEU A 66 8.49 5.32 7.32
N SER A 67 7.91 6.50 7.06
CA SER A 67 7.41 7.36 8.16
C SER A 67 6.41 6.64 9.07
N GLU A 68 6.15 7.15 10.28
CA GLU A 68 5.20 6.53 11.22
C GLU A 68 3.82 6.33 10.61
N HIS A 69 3.31 7.36 9.92
CA HIS A 69 2.03 7.28 9.23
C HIS A 69 2.06 6.23 8.09
N ALA A 70 3.14 6.20 7.32
CA ALA A 70 3.31 5.24 6.22
C ALA A 70 3.42 3.79 6.72
N ALA A 71 4.09 3.57 7.86
CA ALA A 71 4.21 2.27 8.52
C ALA A 71 2.86 1.81 9.06
N TYR A 72 2.16 2.67 9.81
CA TYR A 72 0.86 2.34 10.39
C TYR A 72 -0.17 1.96 9.30
N GLY A 73 -0.31 2.79 8.27
CA GLY A 73 -1.27 2.53 7.19
C GLY A 73 -1.00 1.22 6.45
N ARG A 74 0.27 0.87 6.20
CA ARG A 74 0.66 -0.38 5.54
C ARG A 74 0.46 -1.60 6.41
N ILE A 75 0.76 -1.51 7.71
CA ILE A 75 0.54 -2.60 8.67
C ILE A 75 -0.96 -2.90 8.81
N GLU A 76 -1.79 -1.87 8.97
CA GLU A 76 -3.24 -2.06 9.06
C GLU A 76 -3.82 -2.62 7.75
N ALA A 77 -3.35 -2.14 6.60
CA ALA A 77 -3.73 -2.70 5.31
C ALA A 77 -3.30 -4.16 5.13
N ALA A 78 -2.08 -4.52 5.54
CA ALA A 78 -1.57 -5.89 5.48
C ALA A 78 -2.42 -6.83 6.35
N ARG A 79 -2.74 -6.43 7.58
CA ARG A 79 -3.61 -7.18 8.49
C ARG A 79 -5.02 -7.35 7.95
N ALA A 80 -5.60 -6.29 7.38
CA ALA A 80 -6.93 -6.34 6.80
C ALA A 80 -6.96 -7.22 5.54
N ALA A 81 -5.98 -7.07 4.65
CA ALA A 81 -5.85 -7.85 3.43
C ALA A 81 -5.65 -9.35 3.70
N ARG A 82 -4.90 -9.71 4.76
CA ARG A 82 -4.75 -11.11 5.18
C ARG A 82 -6.10 -11.74 5.55
N LYS A 83 -6.99 -10.99 6.19
CA LYS A 83 -8.35 -11.45 6.56
C LYS A 83 -9.31 -11.41 5.36
N PHE A 84 -9.18 -10.41 4.50
CA PHE A 84 -10.07 -10.14 3.37
C PHE A 84 -9.26 -9.82 2.11
N PRO A 85 -8.81 -10.84 1.34
CA PRO A 85 -7.91 -10.66 0.21
C PRO A 85 -8.41 -9.72 -0.89
N ILE A 86 -9.73 -9.56 -1.04
CA ILE A 86 -10.37 -8.61 -1.97
C ILE A 86 -9.88 -7.17 -1.79
N ILE A 87 -9.37 -6.81 -0.61
CA ILE A 87 -8.78 -5.49 -0.37
C ILE A 87 -7.59 -5.23 -1.29
N LEU A 88 -6.77 -6.24 -1.61
CA LEU A 88 -5.63 -6.08 -2.52
C LEU A 88 -6.08 -5.75 -3.94
N GLU A 89 -7.12 -6.44 -4.43
CA GLU A 89 -7.72 -6.18 -5.75
C GLU A 89 -8.26 -4.74 -5.81
N MET A 90 -9.01 -4.32 -4.78
CA MET A 90 -9.58 -2.98 -4.72
C MET A 90 -8.52 -1.87 -4.61
N LEU A 91 -7.40 -2.13 -3.92
CA LEU A 91 -6.26 -1.21 -3.88
C LEU A 91 -5.56 -1.11 -5.24
N ALA A 92 -5.40 -2.23 -5.96
CA ALA A 92 -4.78 -2.25 -7.29
C ALA A 92 -5.64 -1.49 -8.31
N GLU A 93 -6.95 -1.74 -8.31
CA GLU A 93 -7.93 -1.00 -9.10
C GLU A 93 -7.96 0.50 -8.75
N GLY A 94 -7.54 0.87 -7.54
CA GLY A 94 -7.65 2.23 -7.01
C GLY A 94 -9.05 2.56 -6.50
N SER A 95 -9.94 1.57 -6.42
CA SER A 95 -11.27 1.73 -5.82
C SER A 95 -11.22 1.84 -4.31
N LEU A 96 -10.10 1.47 -3.67
CA LEU A 96 -9.77 1.82 -2.30
C LEU A 96 -8.37 2.44 -2.21
N ASN A 97 -8.14 3.20 -1.15
CA ASN A 97 -6.81 3.70 -0.79
C ASN A 97 -6.40 3.23 0.62
N LEU A 98 -5.11 3.31 0.94
CA LEU A 98 -4.53 2.85 2.21
C LEU A 98 -5.18 3.49 3.44
N THR A 99 -5.50 4.77 3.37
CA THR A 99 -6.14 5.50 4.47
C THR A 99 -7.53 4.94 4.75
N THR A 100 -8.33 4.74 3.70
CA THR A 100 -9.67 4.14 3.82
C THR A 100 -9.57 2.74 4.42
N VAL A 101 -8.63 1.91 3.96
CA VAL A 101 -8.43 0.56 4.51
C VAL A 101 -8.08 0.62 6.00
N GLY A 102 -7.21 1.53 6.43
CA GLY A 102 -6.87 1.70 7.85
C GLY A 102 -8.05 2.15 8.73
N LEU A 103 -9.00 2.91 8.16
CA LEU A 103 -10.22 3.34 8.85
C LEU A 103 -11.24 2.21 8.97
N VAL A 104 -11.55 1.52 7.86
CA VAL A 104 -12.62 0.51 7.83
C VAL A 104 -12.14 -0.88 8.26
N GLY A 105 -10.86 -1.19 8.09
CA GLY A 105 -10.29 -2.54 8.25
C GLY A 105 -10.56 -3.17 9.61
N ARG A 106 -10.52 -2.36 10.68
CA ARG A 106 -10.83 -2.81 12.06
C ARG A 106 -12.30 -3.16 12.30
N HIS A 107 -13.19 -2.68 11.43
CA HIS A 107 -14.63 -2.88 11.53
C HIS A 107 -15.15 -3.99 10.59
N LEU A 108 -14.26 -4.54 9.75
CA LEU A 108 -14.62 -5.64 8.85
C LEU A 108 -14.78 -6.94 9.62
N THR A 109 -15.89 -7.61 9.36
CA THR A 109 -16.23 -8.96 9.83
C THR A 109 -16.54 -9.84 8.63
N ARG A 110 -16.61 -11.16 8.85
CA ARG A 110 -16.98 -12.11 7.78
C ARG A 110 -18.37 -11.83 7.19
N ASP A 111 -19.25 -11.21 7.97
CA ASP A 111 -20.64 -10.96 7.59
C ASP A 111 -20.81 -9.62 6.85
N ASN A 112 -19.97 -8.61 7.16
CA ASN A 112 -20.18 -7.24 6.64
C ASN A 112 -19.16 -6.79 5.59
N TYR A 113 -18.05 -7.51 5.39
CA TYR A 113 -16.90 -6.94 4.66
C TYR A 113 -17.25 -6.48 3.24
N ARG A 114 -18.08 -7.22 2.51
CA ARG A 114 -18.46 -6.86 1.13
C ARG A 114 -19.24 -5.55 1.07
N GLU A 115 -20.21 -5.39 1.96
CA GLU A 115 -21.06 -4.20 2.01
C GLU A 115 -20.25 -2.97 2.43
N VAL A 116 -19.48 -3.09 3.51
CA VAL A 116 -18.65 -2.00 4.02
C VAL A 116 -17.60 -1.58 2.99
N LEU A 117 -16.91 -2.52 2.36
CA LEU A 117 -15.92 -2.21 1.33
C LEU A 117 -16.55 -1.57 0.09
N ALA A 118 -17.73 -2.03 -0.33
CA ALA A 118 -18.46 -1.42 -1.45
C ALA A 118 -18.86 0.03 -1.14
N ALA A 119 -19.34 0.31 0.08
CA ALA A 119 -19.70 1.65 0.52
C ALA A 119 -18.48 2.58 0.70
N ALA A 120 -17.32 2.02 1.03
CA ALA A 120 -16.09 2.74 1.28
C ALA A 120 -15.28 3.08 0.00
N LYS A 121 -15.74 2.68 -1.19
CA LYS A 121 -15.01 2.92 -2.44
C LYS A 121 -14.70 4.42 -2.63
N ALA A 122 -13.45 4.72 -2.98
CA ALA A 122 -13.02 6.05 -3.37
C ALA A 122 -13.76 6.47 -4.66
N ARG A 123 -14.18 7.74 -4.73
CA ARG A 123 -14.78 8.33 -5.93
C ARG A 123 -13.73 8.70 -6.96
#